data_AF-A0A1E7HYQ6-F1
#
_entry.id   AF-A0A1E7HYQ6-F1
#
_cell.length_a   1.000
_cell.length_b   1.000
_cell.length_c   1.000
_cell.angle_alpha   90.00
_cell.angle_beta   90.00
_cell.angle_gamma   90.00
#
_symmetry.space_group_name_H-M   'P 1'
#
loop_
_entity.id
_entity.type
_entity.pdbx_description
1 polymer ?
#
loop_
_entity_poly.entity_id
_entity_poly.type
_entity_poly.pdbx_seq_one_letter_code
_entity_poly.pdbx_strand_id
1 'polypeptide(L)' 'MEPIADTWVKNFRSVVVKIKDGTTITGKLNIGDFPRVSDFFRKSPDQYFVLADAEHRGTSGKVVIINKNEIVWAEPEDN' A
#
# COMPACT_ATOMS: atom_id res chain seq x y z
N MET A 1 -2.50 -15.56 25.41
CA MET A 1 -2.03 -14.91 24.17
C MET A 1 -1.82 -16.04 23.19
N GLU A 2 -2.70 -16.20 22.20
CA GLU A 2 -2.50 -17.26 21.20
C GLU A 2 -1.25 -16.93 20.36
N PRO A 3 -0.45 -17.93 19.99
CA PRO A 3 0.69 -17.71 19.10
C PRO A 3 0.15 -17.25 17.75
N ILE A 4 0.50 -16.04 17.34
CA ILE A 4 0.21 -15.53 16.01
C ILE A 4 0.95 -16.47 15.03
N ALA A 5 0.21 -17.33 14.35
CA ALA A 5 0.79 -18.23 13.36
C ALA A 5 1.41 -17.38 12.25
N ASP A 6 2.74 -17.35 12.26
CA ASP A 6 3.58 -16.37 11.58
C ASP A 6 3.79 -16.74 10.10
N THR A 7 2.70 -16.77 9.33
CA THR A 7 2.79 -16.88 7.87
C THR A 7 2.46 -15.53 7.25
N TRP A 8 3.39 -14.58 7.40
CA TRP A 8 3.31 -13.32 6.67
C TRP A 8 3.45 -13.57 5.17
N VAL A 9 2.31 -13.51 4.47
CA VAL A 9 2.29 -13.63 3.00
C VAL A 9 2.91 -12.38 2.40
N LYS A 10 4.05 -12.56 1.71
CA LYS A 10 4.75 -11.50 0.99
C LYS A 10 4.22 -11.46 -0.44
N ASN A 11 3.24 -10.62 -0.68
CA ASN A 11 2.65 -10.37 -2.00
C ASN A 11 2.74 -8.88 -2.32
N PHE A 12 3.94 -8.43 -2.67
CA PHE A 12 4.17 -7.02 -2.97
C PHE A 12 3.78 -6.69 -4.39
N ARG A 13 3.06 -5.58 -4.55
CA ARG A 13 2.69 -4.97 -5.83
C ARG A 13 3.20 -3.54 -5.86
N SER A 14 3.83 -3.15 -6.96
CA SER A 14 4.16 -1.75 -7.18
C SER A 14 2.87 -0.97 -7.45
N VAL A 15 2.73 0.16 -6.78
CA VAL A 15 1.57 1.03 -6.90
C VAL A 15 1.99 2.50 -6.92
N VAL A 16 1.23 3.29 -7.66
CA VAL A 16 1.24 4.74 -7.61
C VAL A 16 -0.02 5.20 -6.88
N VAL A 17 0.13 6.04 -5.87
CA VAL A 17 -0.98 6.59 -5.09
C VAL A 17 -0.98 8.11 -5.17
N LYS A 18 -2.13 8.68 -5.49
CA LYS A 18 -2.38 10.12 -5.38
C LYS A 18 -3.20 10.42 -4.14
N ILE A 19 -2.71 11.33 -3.31
CA ILE A 19 -3.44 11.80 -2.13
C ILE A 19 -4.04 13.19 -2.35
N LYS A 20 -5.03 13.55 -1.52
CA LYS A 20 -5.83 14.78 -1.66
C LYS A 20 -5.02 16.08 -1.63
N ASP A 21 -3.85 16.08 -0.99
CA ASP A 21 -2.95 17.24 -0.96
C ASP A 21 -2.21 17.48 -2.28
N GLY A 22 -2.42 16.63 -3.28
CA GLY A 22 -1.77 16.70 -4.58
C GLY A 22 -0.45 15.92 -4.68
N THR A 23 0.02 15.30 -3.61
CA THR A 23 1.22 14.46 -3.64
C THR A 23 0.96 13.13 -4.36
N THR A 24 1.89 12.72 -5.22
CA THR A 24 1.95 11.38 -5.78
C THR A 24 3.07 10.60 -5.09
N ILE A 25 2.81 9.36 -4.70
CA ILE A 25 3.75 8.49 -4.00
C ILE A 25 3.79 7.15 -4.74
N THR A 26 4.98 6.75 -5.18
CA THR A 26 5.22 5.43 -5.76
C THR A 26 5.86 4.54 -4.71
N GLY A 27 5.47 3.27 -4.64
CA GLY A 27 6.09 2.31 -3.72
C GLY A 27 5.50 0.91 -3.83
N LYS A 28 5.93 0.02 -2.94
CA LYS A 28 5.49 -1.38 -2.91
C LYS A 28 4.47 -1.61 -1.80
N LEU A 29 3.28 -2.04 -2.19
CA LEU A 29 2.19 -2.41 -1.29
C LEU A 29 2.15 -3.92 -1.10
N ASN A 30 2.22 -4.42 0.14
CA ASN A 30 1.91 -5.82 0.41
C ASN A 30 0.39 -6.01 0.43
N ILE A 31 -0.15 -6.76 -0.53
CA ILE A 31 -1.58 -7.09 -0.58
C ILE A 31 -1.90 -8.43 0.09
N GLY A 32 -0.95 -9.10 0.75
CA GLY A 32 -1.19 -10.36 1.48
C GLY A 32 -1.92 -11.39 0.61
N ASP A 33 -3.04 -11.92 1.14
CA ASP A 33 -3.87 -12.92 0.46
C ASP A 33 -4.88 -12.33 -0.53
N PHE A 34 -4.92 -10.99 -0.70
CA PHE A 34 -5.80 -10.39 -1.68
C PHE A 34 -5.31 -10.71 -3.10
N PRO A 35 -6.21 -11.08 -4.02
CA PRO A 35 -5.81 -11.43 -5.39
C PRO A 35 -5.40 -10.21 -6.22
N ARG A 36 -5.88 -9.01 -5.85
CA ARG A 36 -5.63 -7.75 -6.58
C ARG A 36 -5.46 -6.57 -5.63
N VAL A 37 -4.78 -5.54 -6.10
CA VAL A 37 -4.65 -4.25 -5.39
C VAL A 37 -6.01 -3.61 -5.11
N SER A 38 -6.94 -3.67 -6.08
CA SER A 38 -8.30 -3.14 -5.89
C SER A 38 -9.09 -3.90 -4.81
N ASP A 39 -8.92 -5.22 -4.72
CA ASP A 39 -9.51 -6.03 -3.66
C ASP A 39 -8.95 -5.64 -2.29
N PHE A 40 -7.63 -5.42 -2.18
CA PHE A 40 -7.01 -4.92 -0.96
C PHE A 40 -7.63 -3.58 -0.55
N PHE A 41 -7.66 -2.57 -1.43
CA PHE A 41 -8.18 -1.25 -1.07
C PHE A 41 -9.67 -1.27 -0.69
N ARG A 42 -10.47 -2.15 -1.29
CA ARG A 42 -11.92 -2.23 -1.03
C ARG A 42 -12.27 -3.07 0.20
N LYS A 43 -11.52 -4.13 0.49
CA LYS A 43 -11.91 -5.17 1.46
C LYS A 43 -11.01 -5.24 2.69
N SER A 44 -9.75 -4.78 2.63
CA SER A 44 -8.89 -4.74 3.82
C SER A 44 -9.54 -3.81 4.87
N PRO A 45 -9.72 -4.29 6.12
CA PRO A 45 -10.41 -3.53 7.16
C PRO A 45 -9.57 -2.35 7.68
N ASP A 46 -8.25 -2.39 7.50
CA ASP A 46 -7.36 -1.38 8.03
C ASP A 46 -7.54 -0.05 7.32
N GLN A 47 -7.74 1.03 8.07
CA GLN A 47 -7.86 2.37 7.51
C GLN A 47 -6.51 2.87 6.93
N TYR A 48 -5.40 2.36 7.43
CA TYR A 48 -4.05 2.72 7.00
C TYR A 48 -3.44 1.58 6.20
N PHE A 49 -2.61 1.92 5.23
CA PHE A 49 -1.75 0.98 4.53
C PHE A 49 -0.32 1.51 4.48
N VAL A 50 0.62 0.60 4.23
CA VAL A 50 2.04 0.90 4.23
C VAL A 50 2.61 0.66 2.84
N LEU A 51 3.31 1.66 2.31
CA LEU A 51 4.18 1.51 1.15
C LEU A 51 5.62 1.33 1.63
N ALA A 52 6.22 0.22 1.26
CA ALA A 52 7.65 -0.02 1.41
C ALA A 52 8.40 0.51 0.18
N ASP A 53 9.69 0.82 0.35
CA ASP A 53 10.57 1.28 -0.74
C ASP A 53 9.95 2.45 -1.53
N ALA A 54 9.30 3.37 -0.82
CA ALA A 54 8.52 4.43 -1.42
C ALA A 54 9.39 5.62 -1.82
N GLU A 55 9.04 6.23 -2.94
CA GLU A 55 9.54 7.53 -3.36
C GLU A 55 8.60 8.63 -2.86
N HIS A 56 9.11 9.49 -1.97
CA HIS A 56 8.34 10.57 -1.40
C HIS A 56 9.21 11.81 -1.12
N ARG A 57 8.79 12.95 -1.71
CA ARG A 57 9.45 14.26 -1.60
C ARG A 57 10.93 14.21 -2.00
N GLY A 58 11.21 13.58 -3.14
CA GLY A 58 12.57 13.49 -3.70
C GLY A 58 13.52 12.56 -2.92
N THR A 59 12.99 11.72 -2.03
CA THR A 59 13.77 10.68 -1.36
C THR A 59 13.13 9.31 -1.61
N SER A 60 13.94 8.35 -2.03
CA SER A 60 13.57 6.94 -2.22
C SER A 60 13.89 6.08 -1.00
N GLY A 61 13.42 4.83 -0.99
CA GLY A 61 13.70 3.86 0.07
C GLY A 61 12.97 4.11 1.39
N LYS A 62 11.97 4.99 1.42
CA LYS A 62 11.20 5.30 2.63
C LYS A 62 10.12 4.27 2.88
N VAL A 63 9.69 4.18 4.14
CA VAL A 63 8.41 3.57 4.50
C VAL A 63 7.40 4.70 4.69
N VAL A 64 6.28 4.63 3.99
CA VAL A 64 5.20 5.64 4.09
C VAL A 64 3.91 4.98 4.54
N ILE A 65 3.27 5.55 5.56
CA ILE A 65 1.99 5.10 6.09
C ILE A 65 0.92 6.09 5.62
N ILE A 66 -0.10 5.60 4.93
CA ILE A 66 -1.12 6.43 4.26
C ILE A 66 -2.51 6.03 4.76
N ASN A 67 -3.33 7.04 5.07
CA ASN A 67 -4.76 6.86 5.38
C ASN A 67 -5.56 6.69 4.07
N LYS A 68 -6.33 5.60 3.94
CA LYS A 68 -7.16 5.32 2.76
C LYS A 68 -8.15 6.44 2.45
N ASN A 69 -8.64 7.15 3.46
CA ASN A 69 -9.59 8.24 3.29
C ASN A 69 -8.98 9.48 2.62
N GLU A 70 -7.65 9.57 2.53
CA GLU A 70 -6.93 10.66 1.88
C GLU A 70 -6.49 10.32 0.44
N ILE A 71 -6.81 9.12 -0.05
CA ILE A 71 -6.51 8.72 -1.44
C ILE A 71 -7.54 9.35 -2.38
N VAL A 72 -7.06 9.90 -3.48
CA VAL A 72 -7.89 10.30 -4.64
C VAL A 72 -7.98 9.15 -5.63
N TRP A 73 -6.84 8.54 -5.97
CA TRP A 73 -6.76 7.34 -6.80
C TRP A 73 -5.50 6.53 -6.48
N ALA A 74 -5.53 5.25 -6.81
CA ALA A 74 -4.38 4.35 -6.74
C ALA A 74 -4.35 3.48 -8.00
N GLU A 75 -3.16 3.29 -8.56
CA GLU A 75 -2.93 2.54 -9.78
C GLU A 75 -1.85 1.48 -9.54
N PRO A 76 -2.13 0.18 -9.78
CA PRO A 76 -1.09 -0.83 -9.80
C PRO A 76 -0.21 -0.66 -11.04
N GLU A 77 1.11 -0.81 -10.89
CA GLU A 77 2.05 -0.72 -12.04
C GLU A 77 2.17 -2.04 -12.81
N ASP A 78 1.73 -3.16 -12.21
CA ASP A 78 1.69 -4.46 -12.88
C ASP A 78 0.43 -4.57 -13.77
N ASN A 79 0.60 -5.02 -15.02
CA ASN A 79 -0.46 -5.25 -16.02
C ASN A 79 -1.24 -6.56 -15.76
#